data_AF-A0A3R7LHE8-F1
#
_entry.id   AF-A0A3R7LHE8-F1
#
_cell.length_a   1.000
_cell.length_b   1.000
_cell.length_c   1.000
_cell.angle_alpha   90.00
_cell.angle_beta   90.00
_cell.angle_gamma   90.00
#
_symmetry.space_group_name_H-M   'P 1'
#
loop_
_entity.id
_entity.type
_entity.pdbx_description
1 polymer ?
#
loop_
_entity_poly.entity_id
_entity_poly.type
_entity_poly.pdbx_seq_one_letter_code
_entity_poly.pdbx_strand_id
1 'polypeptide(L)'
;PLLDETLQVDFQRRKLTVSYVASVVSAKSTTLRRKKQLLLHLCKTVKAEECTYKVKESSGQVVLRLVKEKPATWLELVNKNAASGSDSDKDSEAAEGSGLVQDDDLE
;
A
#
# COMPACT_ATOMS: atom_id res chain seq x y z
N PRO A 1 10.88 -21.01 19.30
CA PRO A 1 10.11 -19.75 19.13
C PRO A 1 9.03 -19.95 18.07
N LEU A 2 7.78 -20.06 18.49
CA LEU A 2 6.63 -20.19 17.58
C LEU A 2 6.51 -18.86 16.82
N LEU A 3 6.89 -18.86 15.55
CA LEU A 3 6.63 -17.75 14.64
C LEU A 3 5.12 -17.54 14.63
N ASP A 4 4.69 -16.42 15.20
CA ASP A 4 3.29 -16.05 15.35
C ASP A 4 2.71 -15.80 13.94
N GLU A 5 2.09 -16.82 13.34
CA GLU A 5 1.48 -16.83 11.99
C GLU A 5 0.25 -15.89 11.87
N THR A 6 0.15 -14.91 12.76
CA THR A 6 -0.99 -14.00 12.87
C THR A 6 -0.80 -12.70 12.11
N LEU A 7 0.40 -12.40 11.61
CA LEU A 7 0.71 -11.26 10.76
C LEU A 7 1.50 -11.70 9.52
N GLN A 8 1.05 -11.27 8.34
CA GLN A 8 1.74 -11.45 7.07
C GLN A 8 1.85 -10.08 6.39
N VAL A 9 3.06 -9.73 5.97
CA VAL A 9 3.34 -8.51 5.22
C VAL A 9 4.00 -8.90 3.91
N ASP A 10 3.41 -8.47 2.80
CA ASP A 10 3.91 -8.71 1.45
C ASP A 10 4.19 -7.37 0.76
N PHE A 11 5.44 -7.20 0.33
CA PHE A 11 5.90 -6.04 -0.42
C PHE A 11 6.05 -6.44 -1.89
N GLN A 12 5.42 -5.67 -2.76
CA GLN A 12 5.53 -5.80 -4.21
C GLN A 12 5.83 -4.43 -4.82
N ARG A 13 6.27 -4.43 -6.07
CA ARG A 13 6.78 -3.21 -6.74
C ARG A 13 5.84 -2.00 -6.63
N ARG A 14 4.52 -2.17 -6.76
CA ARG A 14 3.50 -1.11 -6.61
C ARG A 14 2.39 -1.45 -5.62
N LYS A 15 2.60 -2.43 -4.74
CA LYS A 15 1.53 -2.95 -3.88
C LYS A 15 2.08 -3.40 -2.55
N LEU A 16 1.35 -3.09 -1.48
CA LEU A 16 1.64 -3.53 -0.13
C LEU A 16 0.39 -4.22 0.43
N THR A 17 0.57 -5.45 0.89
CA THR A 17 -0.50 -6.20 1.56
C THR A 17 -0.09 -6.49 3.00
N VAL A 18 -0.95 -6.11 3.96
CA VAL A 18 -0.80 -6.48 5.36
C VAL A 18 -2.03 -7.29 5.75
N SER A 19 -1.84 -8.57 6.07
CA SER A 19 -2.89 -9.46 6.56
C SER A 19 -2.63 -9.81 8.02
N TYR A 20 -3.65 -9.73 8.87
CA TYR A 20 -3.51 -10.10 10.27
C TYR A 20 -4.76 -10.73 10.87
N VAL A 21 -4.62 -11.50 11.94
CA VAL A 21 -5.76 -12.08 12.68
C VAL A 21 -6.06 -11.23 13.91
N ALA A 22 -7.26 -10.65 13.96
CA ALA A 22 -7.72 -9.83 15.07
C ALA A 22 -8.86 -10.51 15.85
N SER A 23 -8.87 -10.33 17.16
CA SER A 23 -10.03 -10.59 18.00
C SER A 23 -10.99 -9.41 17.88
N VAL A 24 -12.17 -9.64 17.33
CA VAL A 24 -13.22 -8.63 17.16
C VAL A 24 -14.45 -9.04 17.96
N VAL A 25 -15.00 -8.09 18.70
CA VAL A 25 -16.27 -8.28 19.42
C VAL A 25 -17.40 -8.14 18.42
N SER A 26 -18.23 -9.19 18.32
CA SER A 26 -19.42 -9.18 17.49
C SER A 26 -20.56 -8.38 18.14
N ALA A 27 -21.60 -8.06 17.37
CA ALA A 27 -22.80 -7.39 17.88
C ALA A 27 -23.52 -8.16 19.00
N LYS A 28 -23.28 -9.48 19.13
CA LYS A 28 -23.80 -10.34 20.19
C LYS A 28 -22.85 -10.47 21.38
N SER A 29 -21.88 -9.57 21.51
CA SER A 29 -20.87 -9.56 22.57
C SER A 29 -19.98 -10.81 22.62
N THR A 30 -19.92 -11.59 21.53
CA THR A 30 -19.01 -12.74 21.40
C THR A 30 -17.71 -12.31 20.73
N THR A 31 -16.57 -12.68 21.30
CA THR A 31 -15.24 -12.46 20.72
C THR A 31 -14.97 -13.48 19.61
N LEU A 32 -14.70 -13.01 18.40
CA LEU A 32 -14.37 -13.84 17.24
C LEU A 32 -12.98 -13.50 16.72
N ARG A 33 -12.19 -14.52 16.34
CA ARG A 33 -10.95 -14.30 15.57
C ARG A 33 -11.29 -14.16 14.10
N ARG A 34 -10.93 -13.04 13.48
CA ARG A 34 -11.13 -12.80 12.05
C ARG A 34 -9.84 -12.34 11.39
N LYS A 35 -9.57 -12.86 10.19
CA LYS A 35 -8.53 -12.32 9.32
C LYS A 35 -8.98 -10.96 8.79
N LYS A 36 -8.09 -9.98 8.87
CA LYS A 36 -8.23 -8.62 8.36
C LYS A 36 -7.10 -8.39 7.36
N GLN A 37 -7.37 -7.56 6.36
CA GLN A 37 -6.39 -7.26 5.32
C GLN A 37 -6.43 -5.78 4.99
N LEU A 38 -5.25 -5.18 4.89
CA LEU A 38 -5.00 -3.88 4.34
C LEU A 38 -4.27 -4.08 3.01
N LEU A 39 -4.85 -3.57 1.93
CA LEU A 39 -4.27 -3.61 0.59
C LEU A 39 -4.04 -2.17 0.14
N LEU A 40 -2.79 -1.80 -0.13
CA LEU A 40 -2.41 -0.47 -0.59
C LEU A 40 -1.77 -0.55 -1.98
N HIS A 41 -2.39 0.12 -2.96
CA HIS A 41 -1.82 0.33 -4.29
C HIS A 41 -0.93 1.58 -4.25
N LEU A 42 0.39 1.39 -4.23
CA LEU A 42 1.36 2.47 -4.08
C LEU A 42 1.36 3.36 -5.33
N CYS A 43 1.39 4.68 -5.14
CA CYS A 43 1.40 5.63 -6.26
C CYS A 43 2.74 5.64 -7.03
N LYS A 44 3.81 5.17 -6.39
CA LYS A 44 5.17 5.09 -6.94
C LYS A 44 5.76 3.72 -6.58
N THR A 45 6.79 3.33 -7.33
CA THR A 45 7.41 2.01 -7.18
C THR A 45 8.38 1.93 -6.01
N VAL A 46 8.50 0.74 -5.44
CA VAL A 46 9.43 0.40 -4.35
C VAL A 46 10.34 -0.75 -4.73
N LYS A 47 11.49 -0.82 -4.07
CA LYS A 47 12.36 -2.01 -4.07
C LYS A 47 11.84 -2.99 -3.04
N ALA A 48 11.01 -3.94 -3.48
CA ALA A 48 10.26 -4.83 -2.59
C ALA A 48 11.17 -5.61 -1.62
N GLU A 49 12.30 -6.10 -2.13
CA GLU A 49 13.32 -6.85 -1.43
C GLU A 49 14.10 -6.04 -0.37
N GLU A 50 14.13 -4.71 -0.50
CA GLU A 50 14.76 -3.82 0.49
C GLU A 50 13.73 -3.23 1.49
N CYS A 51 12.43 -3.46 1.27
CA CYS A 51 11.38 -3.07 2.18
C CYS A 51 11.34 -4.00 3.41
N THR A 52 11.01 -3.44 4.56
CA THR A 52 11.00 -4.19 5.82
C THR A 52 9.83 -3.78 6.70
N TYR A 53 9.51 -4.62 7.69
CA TYR A 53 8.54 -4.28 8.73
C TYR A 53 9.07 -4.67 10.11
N LYS A 54 8.55 -4.01 11.15
CA LYS A 54 8.79 -4.35 12.56
C LYS A 54 7.52 -4.18 13.36
N VAL A 55 7.28 -5.06 14.32
CA VAL A 55 6.17 -4.96 15.26
C VAL A 55 6.68 -4.31 16.55
N LYS A 56 5.97 -3.27 17.02
CA LYS A 56 6.20 -2.64 18.31
C LYS A 56 5.13 -3.09 19.29
N GLU A 57 5.36 -4.25 19.91
CA GLU A 57 4.39 -4.92 20.79
C GLU A 57 3.84 -4.01 21.89
N SER A 58 4.70 -3.23 22.55
CA SER A 58 4.30 -2.31 23.63
C SER A 58 3.27 -1.26 23.22
N SER A 59 3.22 -0.93 21.93
CA SER A 59 2.29 0.07 21.36
C SER A 59 1.23 -0.53 20.46
N GLY A 60 1.27 -1.85 20.22
CA GLY A 60 0.40 -2.52 19.25
C GLY A 60 0.57 -2.03 17.81
N GLN A 61 1.70 -1.42 17.45
CA GLN A 61 1.94 -0.83 16.13
C GLN A 61 2.71 -1.78 15.20
N VAL A 62 2.34 -1.80 13.92
CA VAL A 62 3.15 -2.38 12.85
C VAL A 62 3.79 -1.24 12.07
N VAL A 63 5.12 -1.19 12.09
CA VAL A 63 5.91 -0.15 11.40
C VAL A 63 6.42 -0.72 10.09
N LEU A 64 6.11 -0.04 8.99
CA LEU A 64 6.47 -0.42 7.64
C LEU A 64 7.51 0.56 7.09
N ARG A 65 8.61 0.03 6.55
CA ARG A 65 9.65 0.83 5.87
C ARG A 65 9.64 0.48 4.39
N LEU A 66 9.20 1.44 3.58
CA LEU A 66 9.23 1.36 2.12
C LEU A 66 10.50 2.00 1.58
N VAL A 67 11.19 1.33 0.66
CA VAL A 67 12.36 1.85 -0.04
C VAL A 67 11.94 2.25 -1.44
N LYS A 68 12.06 3.53 -1.76
CA LYS A 68 11.72 4.06 -3.09
C LYS A 68 12.66 3.48 -4.14
N GLU A 69 12.11 3.07 -5.28
CA GLU A 69 12.93 2.58 -6.41
C GLU A 69 13.78 3.70 -7.02
N LYS A 70 13.17 4.88 -7.20
CA LYS A 70 13.83 6.10 -7.67
C LYS A 70 13.79 7.19 -6.59
N PRO A 71 14.84 8.01 -6.44
CA PRO A 71 14.82 9.14 -5.53
C PRO A 71 13.80 10.17 -6.02
N ALA A 72 12.66 10.27 -5.33
CA ALA A 72 11.57 11.18 -5.66
C ALA A 72 10.78 11.57 -4.41
N THR A 73 10.18 12.76 -4.43
CA THR A 73 9.21 13.19 -3.40
C THR A 73 7.88 12.47 -3.62
N TRP A 74 7.28 11.98 -2.53
CA TRP A 74 5.97 11.33 -2.55
C TRP A 74 5.00 12.24 -1.82
N LEU A 75 4.07 12.85 -2.56
CA LEU A 75 3.02 13.69 -1.98
C LEU A 75 1.85 12.86 -1.46
N GLU A 76 1.62 11.70 -2.07
CA GLU A 76 0.65 10.70 -1.63
C GLU A 76 1.36 9.35 -1.48
N LEU A 77 0.78 8.44 -0.71
CA LEU A 77 1.27 7.06 -0.58
C LEU A 77 0.57 6.12 -1.56
N VAL A 78 -0.74 6.31 -1.74
CA VAL A 78 -1.63 5.38 -2.43
C VAL A 78 -2.20 6.07 -3.65
N ASN A 79 -2.31 5.37 -4.77
CA ASN A 79 -3.02 5.87 -5.94
C ASN A 79 -4.54 5.78 -5.69
N LYS A 80 -5.19 6.94 -5.49
CA LYS A 80 -6.65 7.03 -5.27
C LYS A 80 -7.48 6.56 -6.47
N ASN A 81 -6.87 6.54 -7.67
CA ASN A 81 -7.53 6.15 -8.92
C ASN A 81 -7.19 4.71 -9.33
N ALA A 82 -6.41 3.97 -8.54
CA ALA A 82 -6.16 2.56 -8.83
C ALA A 82 -7.46 1.78 -8.63
N ALA A 83 -8.04 1.29 -9.73
CA ALA A 83 -9.17 0.38 -9.69
C ALA A 83 -8.83 -0.81 -8.78
N SER A 84 -9.73 -1.15 -7.85
CA SER A 84 -9.58 -2.15 -6.81
C SER A 84 -9.49 -3.60 -7.31
N GLY A 85 -9.04 -3.84 -8.55
CA GLY A 85 -9.07 -5.16 -9.18
C GLY A 85 -8.18 -5.35 -10.41
N SER A 86 -7.26 -4.44 -10.76
CA SER A 86 -6.36 -4.66 -11.90
C SER A 86 -4.94 -4.98 -11.43
N ASP A 87 -4.67 -6.27 -11.22
CA ASP A 87 -3.33 -6.84 -11.03
C ASP A 87 -2.71 -7.10 -12.41
N SER A 88 -2.64 -6.06 -13.24
CA SER A 88 -1.91 -6.12 -14.51
C SER A 88 -0.72 -5.21 -14.40
N ASP A 89 0.46 -5.84 -14.25
CA ASP A 89 1.79 -5.27 -14.43
C ASP A 89 2.02 -4.79 -15.88
N LYS A 90 1.09 -3.99 -16.42
CA LYS A 90 1.32 -3.28 -17.67
C LYS A 90 1.93 -1.94 -17.32
N ASP A 91 3.24 -1.92 -17.50
CA ASP A 91 4.08 -0.73 -17.56
C ASP A 91 3.43 0.29 -18.49
N SER A 92 2.74 1.25 -17.91
CA SER A 92 2.28 2.45 -18.59
C SER A 92 2.92 3.60 -17.82
N GLU A 93 4.16 3.88 -18.18
CA GLU A 93 4.79 5.17 -17.92
C GLU A 93 3.91 6.22 -18.62
N ALA A 94 2.87 6.69 -17.92
CA ALA A 94 2.20 7.92 -18.32
C ALA A 94 3.22 9.03 -18.11
N ALA A 95 3.89 9.37 -19.22
CA ALA A 95 4.80 10.47 -19.33
C ALA A 95 4.18 11.72 -18.71
N GLU A 96 4.98 12.44 -17.93
CA GLU A 96 4.67 13.80 -17.55
C GLU A 96 4.54 14.64 -18.83
N GLY A 97 3.32 14.79 -19.29
CA GLY A 97 2.94 15.70 -20.36
C GLY A 97 2.48 17.00 -19.74
N SER A 98 3.43 17.90 -19.50
CA SER A 98 3.20 19.35 -19.49
C SER A 98 2.53 19.72 -20.82
N GLY A 99 1.20 19.82 -20.82
CA GLY A 99 0.41 20.31 -21.94
C GLY A 99 -0.32 21.58 -21.52
N LEU A 100 0.40 22.69 -21.54
CA LEU A 100 -0.19 24.02 -21.66
C LEU A 100 -0.99 24.04 -22.98
N VAL A 101 -2.31 24.15 -22.89
CA VAL A 101 -3.12 24.70 -23.98
C VAL A 101 -3.60 26.07 -23.50
N GLN A 102 -2.79 27.06 -23.84
CA GLN A 102 -3.27 28.40 -24.12
C GLN A 102 -4.11 28.29 -25.39
N ASP A 103 -5.35 28.75 -25.33
CA ASP A 103 -6.02 29.31 -26.50
C ASP A 103 -6.63 30.63 -26.04
N ASP A 104 -5.81 31.68 -26.19
CA ASP A 104 -6.25 33.06 -26.35
C ASP A 104 -6.67 33.21 -27.83
N ASP A 105 -7.93 33.61 -28.03
CA ASP A 105 -8.47 34.52 -29.05
C ASP A 105 -7.79 34.63 -30.44
N LEU A 106 -8.55 34.38 -31.52
CA LEU A 106 -8.75 35.28 -32.68
C LEU A 106 -9.46 34.58 -33.86
N GLU A 107 -10.75 34.87 -34.05
CA GLU A 107 -11.43 35.40 -35.27
C GLU A 107 -12.96 35.30 -35.15
#